data_AF-A0A923LKZ2-F1
#
_entry.id   AF-A0A923LKZ2-F1
#
_cell.length_a   1.000
_cell.length_b   1.000
_cell.length_c   1.000
_cell.angle_alpha   90.00
_cell.angle_beta   90.00
_cell.angle_gamma   90.00
#
_symmetry.space_group_name_H-M   'P 1'
#
loop_
_entity.id
_entity.type
_entity.pdbx_description
1 polymer ?
#
loop_
_entity_poly.entity_id
_entity_poly.type
_entity_poly.pdbx_seq_one_letter_code
_entity_poly.pdbx_strand_id
1 'polypeptide(L)' 'MQVKNSKVFQYLKSNDNTFKVADGSPDLPASVVEEYAQEIHDILVNKGFTYMNCHVILHIVNDVLREERDITRI' A
#
# COMPACT_ATOMS: atom_id res chain seq x y z
N MET A 1 -12.53 3.30 9.06
CA MET A 1 -13.25 2.81 7.86
C MET A 1 -12.58 1.50 7.45
N GLN A 2 -13.30 0.49 6.96
CA GLN A 2 -12.65 -0.72 6.43
C GLN A 2 -12.19 -0.50 4.98
N VAL A 3 -10.97 -0.92 4.64
CA VAL A 3 -10.37 -0.79 3.30
C VAL A 3 -11.23 -1.43 2.22
N LYS A 4 -11.82 -2.59 2.51
CA LYS A 4 -12.76 -3.26 1.60
C LYS A 4 -13.98 -2.41 1.23
N ASN A 5 -14.33 -1.40 2.03
CA ASN A 5 -15.44 -0.49 1.75
C ASN A 5 -14.99 0.79 1.02
N SER A 6 -13.69 0.97 0.77
CA SER A 6 -13.16 2.12 0.04
C SER A 6 -13.55 2.06 -1.43
N LYS A 7 -14.15 3.15 -1.95
CA LYS A 7 -14.46 3.28 -3.38
C LYS A 7 -13.21 3.16 -4.26
N VAL A 8 -12.07 3.68 -3.79
CA VAL A 8 -10.80 3.60 -4.50
C VAL A 8 -10.32 2.16 -4.58
N PHE A 9 -10.35 1.44 -3.46
CA PHE A 9 -9.94 0.04 -3.42
C PHE A 9 -10.84 -0.84 -4.30
N GLN A 10 -12.16 -0.63 -4.24
CA GLN A 10 -13.13 -1.34 -5.08
C GLN A 10 -12.92 -1.05 -6.57
N TYR A 11 -12.66 0.19 -6.94
CA TYR A 11 -12.35 0.56 -8.32
C TYR A 11 -11.06 -0.11 -8.84
N LEU A 12 -10.02 -0.17 -8.01
CA LEU A 12 -8.78 -0.84 -8.37
C LEU A 12 -9.00 -2.35 -8.54
N LYS A 13 -9.69 -2.98 -7.59
CA LYS A 13 -10.02 -4.41 -7.58
C LYS A 13 -10.95 -4.84 -8.71
N SER A 14 -11.88 -3.98 -9.14
CA SER A 14 -12.86 -4.36 -10.18
C SER A 14 -12.25 -4.57 -11.57
N ASN A 15 -11.06 -4.01 -11.81
CA ASN A 15 -10.39 -4.11 -13.11
C ASN A 15 -9.45 -5.34 -13.19
N ASP A 16 -8.88 -5.75 -12.06
CA ASP A 16 -7.97 -6.88 -11.95
C ASP A 16 -8.01 -7.41 -10.51
N ASN A 17 -8.14 -8.73 -10.35
CA ASN A 17 -8.08 -9.37 -9.03
C ASN A 17 -6.64 -9.52 -8.52
N THR A 18 -5.67 -9.01 -9.28
CA THR A 18 -4.27 -8.92 -8.92
C THR A 18 -3.77 -7.49 -9.04
N PHE A 19 -2.85 -7.11 -8.16
CA PHE A 19 -2.17 -5.83 -8.16
C PHE A 19 -0.78 -6.02 -8.73
N LYS A 20 -0.56 -5.42 -9.91
CA LYS A 20 0.68 -5.59 -10.66
C LYS A 20 1.87 -4.95 -9.97
N VAL A 21 2.97 -5.70 -9.89
CA VAL A 21 4.23 -5.19 -9.32
C VAL A 21 5.22 -4.90 -10.45
N ALA A 22 5.68 -3.66 -10.55
CA ALA A 22 6.48 -3.19 -11.69
C ALA A 22 7.98 -3.57 -11.62
N ASP A 23 8.43 -4.22 -10.55
CA ASP A 23 9.84 -4.54 -10.31
C ASP A 23 10.24 -5.96 -10.73
N GLY A 24 9.31 -6.73 -11.31
CA GLY A 24 9.50 -8.12 -11.72
C GLY A 24 9.08 -9.14 -10.66
N SER A 25 8.67 -8.69 -9.46
CA SER A 25 8.05 -9.54 -8.46
C SER A 25 6.69 -10.09 -8.93
N PRO A 26 6.22 -11.22 -8.38
CA PRO A 26 4.89 -11.74 -8.67
C PRO A 26 3.79 -10.73 -8.34
N ASP A 27 2.74 -10.71 -9.17
CA ASP A 27 1.54 -9.91 -8.91
C ASP A 27 0.88 -10.33 -7.59
N LEU A 28 0.37 -9.36 -6.83
CA LEU A 28 -0.24 -9.63 -5.53
C LEU A 28 -1.74 -9.88 -5.65
N PRO A 29 -2.29 -10.97 -5.09
CA PRO A 29 -3.73 -11.19 -5.06
C PRO A 29 -4.44 -10.06 -4.30
N ALA A 30 -5.62 -9.65 -4.77
CA ALA A 30 -6.38 -8.57 -4.15
C ALA A 30 -6.72 -8.82 -2.68
N SER A 31 -6.90 -10.07 -2.26
CA SER A 31 -7.13 -10.44 -0.86
C SER A 31 -5.91 -10.14 0.02
N VAL A 32 -4.70 -10.40 -0.49
CA VAL A 32 -3.44 -10.15 0.21
C VAL A 32 -3.21 -8.63 0.34
N VAL A 33 -3.48 -7.88 -0.73
CA VAL A 33 -3.39 -6.41 -0.69
C VAL A 33 -4.43 -5.82 0.26
N GLU A 34 -5.65 -6.36 0.29
CA GLU A 34 -6.71 -5.92 1.22
C GLU A 34 -6.29 -6.08 2.68
N GLU A 35 -5.71 -7.24 3.03
CA GLU A 35 -5.25 -7.56 4.38
C GLU A 35 -4.16 -6.59 4.85
N TYR A 36 -3.06 -6.47 4.10
CA TYR A 36 -1.97 -5.55 4.47
C TYR A 36 -2.41 -4.08 4.48
N ALA A 37 -3.24 -3.66 3.52
CA ALA A 37 -3.76 -2.30 3.50
C ALA A 37 -4.65 -2.02 4.73
N GLN A 38 -5.44 -2.99 5.19
CA GLN A 38 -6.25 -2.88 6.40
C GLN A 38 -5.37 -2.78 7.65
N GLU A 39 -4.34 -3.61 7.76
CA GLU A 39 -3.38 -3.56 8.88
C GLU A 39 -2.70 -2.19 8.98
N ILE A 40 -2.18 -1.68 7.86
CA ILE A 40 -1.53 -0.36 7.82
C ILE A 40 -2.53 0.75 8.20
N HIS A 41 -3.74 0.70 7.63
CA HIS A 41 -4.79 1.66 7.97
C HIS A 41 -5.07 1.66 9.49
N ASP A 42 -5.22 0.48 10.09
CA ASP A 42 -5.58 0.35 11.50
C ASP A 42 -4.43 0.79 12.41
N ILE A 43 -3.18 0.48 12.08
CA ILE A 43 -1.99 0.98 12.80
C ILE A 43 -1.99 2.51 12.84
N LEU A 44 -2.23 3.15 11.69
CA LEU A 44 -2.17 4.61 11.57
C LEU A 44 -3.32 5.29 12.31
N VAL A 45 -4.55 4.79 12.15
CA VAL A 45 -5.73 5.33 12.82
C VAL A 45 -5.66 5.12 14.33
N ASN A 46 -5.20 3.95 14.80
CA ASN A 46 -5.06 3.67 16.23
C ASN A 46 -3.99 4.55 16.91
N LYS A 47 -3.03 5.06 16.14
CA LYS A 47 -2.04 6.05 16.61
C LYS A 47 -2.55 7.50 16.56
N GLY A 48 -3.79 7.72 16.13
CA GLY A 48 -4.40 9.05 16.04
C GLY A 48 -3.85 9.91 14.90
N PHE A 49 -3.22 9.30 13.89
CA PHE A 49 -2.67 10.05 12.78
C PHE A 49 -3.76 10.62 11.88
N THR A 50 -3.57 11.87 11.47
CA THR A 50 -4.41 12.49 10.45
C THR A 50 -4.01 11.99 9.06
N TYR A 51 -4.90 12.20 8.07
CA TYR A 51 -4.60 11.89 6.67
C TYR A 51 -3.26 12.48 6.19
N MET A 52 -2.97 13.73 6.54
CA MET A 52 -1.73 14.39 6.12
C MET A 52 -0.49 13.75 6.77
N ASN A 53 -0.59 13.30 8.03
CA ASN A 53 0.50 12.57 8.66
C ASN A 53 0.76 11.24 7.94
N CYS A 54 -0.30 10.48 7.65
CA CYS A 54 -0.20 9.22 6.93
C CYS A 54 0.42 9.41 5.53
N HIS A 55 0.00 10.46 4.81
CA HIS A 55 0.52 10.77 3.49
C HIS A 55 2.03 11.02 3.50
N VAL A 56 2.52 11.85 4.43
CA VAL A 56 3.95 12.16 4.56
C VAL A 56 4.76 10.92 4.96
N ILE A 57 4.29 10.13 5.92
CA ILE A 57 4.98 8.91 6.38
C ILE A 57 5.12 7.90 5.22
N LEU A 58 4.02 7.62 4.51
CA LEU A 58 4.05 6.67 3.40
C LEU A 58 4.94 7.14 2.26
N HIS A 59 5.03 8.46 2.02
CA HIS A 59 5.94 9.03 1.04
C HIS A 59 7.41 8.79 1.41
N ILE A 60 7.81 9.11 2.64
CA ILE A 60 9.18 8.88 3.14
C ILE A 60 9.55 7.40 3.05
N VAL A 61 8.67 6.50 3.52
CA VAL A 61 8.93 5.04 3.48
C VAL A 61 9.14 4.56 2.04
N ASN A 62 8.31 5.01 1.10
CA ASN A 62 8.43 4.63 -0.31
C ASN A 62 9.75 5.12 -0.93
N ASP A 63 10.20 6.33 -0.59
CA ASP A 63 11.47 6.85 -1.10
C ASP A 63 12.68 6.08 -0.53
N VAL A 64 12.67 5.75 0.76
CA VAL A 64 13.72 4.91 1.38
C VAL A 64 13.79 3.53 0.72
N LEU A 65 12.65 2.88 0.48
CA LEU A 65 12.61 1.57 -0.20
C LEU A 65 13.13 1.65 -1.64
N ARG A 66 12.92 2.78 -2.34
CA ARG A 66 13.46 3.01 -3.68
C ARG A 66 14.98 3.14 -3.65
N GLU A 67 15.51 3.91 -2.70
CA GLU A 67 16.96 4.04 -2.50
C GLU A 67 17.60 2.68 -2.21
N GLU A 68 17.02 1.88 -1.31
CA GLU A 68 17.51 0.54 -0.98
C GLU A 68 17.54 -0.39 -2.21
N ARG A 69 16.47 -0.38 -3.01
CA ARG A 69 16.42 -1.13 -4.27
C ARG A 69 17.51 -0.71 -5.23
N ASP A 70 17.74 0.59 -5.38
CA ASP A 70 18.71 1.13 -6.33
C ASP A 70 20.15 0.84 -5.89
N ILE A 71 20.43 0.84 -4.58
CA ILE A 71 21.71 0.38 -4.02
C ILE A 71 21.92 -1.12 -4.26
N THR A 72 20.89 -1.94 -4.07
CA THR A 72 21.00 -3.42 -4.23
C THR A 72 21.24 -3.85 -5.69
N ARG A 73 21.00 -2.96 -6.66
CA ARG A 73 21.21 -3.22 -8.09
C ARG A 73 22.61 -2.82 -8.60
N ILE A 74 23.47 -2.23 -7.76
CA ILE A 74 24.86 -1.84 -8.07
C ILE A 74 25.82 -2.92 -7.56
#